data_AF-A0A9P7FT78-F1
#
_entry.id   AF-A0A9P7FT78-F1
#
_cell.length_a   1.000
_cell.length_b   1.000
_cell.length_c   1.000
_cell.angle_alpha   90.00
_cell.angle_beta   90.00
_cell.angle_gamma   90.00
#
_symmetry.space_group_name_H-M   'P 1'
#
loop_
_entity.id
_entity.type
_entity.pdbx_description
1 polymer ?
#
loop_
_entity_poly.entity_id
_entity_poly.type
_entity_poly.pdbx_seq_one_letter_code
_entity_poly.pdbx_strand_id
1 'polypeptide(L)' 'MKLDEHLAHCINSIRQSLQCSADISTITFKKPGGQEPRFDILHSCRDFEKIQDWGMMNSVGSTE' A
#
# COMPACT_ATOMS: atom_id res chain seq x y z
N MET A 1 21.53 12.27 -19.30
CA MET A 1 20.99 11.56 -18.12
C MET A 1 21.72 10.23 -18.04
N LYS A 2 22.43 9.97 -16.94
CA LYS A 2 23.12 8.68 -16.74
C LYS A 2 22.07 7.60 -16.38
N LEU A 3 22.42 6.32 -16.54
CA LEU A 3 21.48 5.20 -16.33
C LEU A 3 20.92 5.15 -14.89
N ASP A 4 21.75 5.48 -13.92
CA ASP A 4 21.38 5.61 -12.50
C ASP A 4 20.30 6.67 -12.27
N GLU A 5 20.45 7.85 -12.87
CA GLU A 5 19.53 8.98 -12.79
C GLU A 5 18.21 8.68 -13.51
N HIS A 6 18.26 7.95 -14.64
CA HIS A 6 17.07 7.49 -15.34
C HIS A 6 16.26 6.50 -14.49
N LEU A 7 16.92 5.54 -13.86
CA LEU A 7 16.22 4.58 -13.00
C LEU A 7 15.69 5.26 -11.73
N ALA A 8 16.45 6.16 -11.12
CA ALA A 8 16.08 6.83 -9.88
C ALA A 8 14.77 7.62 -9.99
N HIS A 9 14.58 8.41 -11.05
CA HIS A 9 13.35 9.17 -11.20
C HIS A 9 12.16 8.26 -11.53
N CYS A 10 12.34 7.21 -12.37
CA CYS A 10 11.29 6.23 -12.64
C CYS A 10 10.81 5.57 -11.35
N ILE A 11 11.73 5.14 -10.50
CA ILE A 11 11.43 4.57 -9.18
C ILE A 11 10.70 5.59 -8.30
N ASN A 12 11.13 6.85 -8.32
CA ASN A 12 10.45 7.91 -7.57
C ASN A 12 9.00 8.14 -8.05
N SER A 13 8.76 8.13 -9.35
CA SER A 13 7.41 8.27 -9.91
C SER A 13 6.51 7.10 -9.53
N ILE A 14 7.03 5.87 -9.57
CA ILE A 14 6.30 4.67 -9.12
C ILE A 14 5.98 4.77 -7.63
N ARG A 15 6.99 5.11 -6.81
CA ARG A 15 6.82 5.32 -5.37
C ARG A 15 5.74 6.37 -5.07
N GLN A 16 5.80 7.53 -5.72
CA GLN A 16 4.82 8.60 -5.51
C GLN A 16 3.41 8.16 -5.91
N SER A 17 3.25 7.47 -7.04
CA SER A 17 1.97 6.92 -7.47
C SER A 17 1.38 5.96 -6.42
N LEU A 18 2.20 5.01 -5.93
CA LEU A 18 1.79 4.06 -4.90
C LEU A 18 1.41 4.73 -3.56
N GLN A 19 2.11 5.80 -3.17
CA GLN A 19 1.77 6.57 -1.98
C GLN A 19 0.45 7.33 -2.13
N CYS A 20 0.22 7.95 -3.29
CA CYS A 20 -1.02 8.67 -3.58
C CYS A 20 -2.24 7.75 -3.65
N SER A 21 -2.07 6.52 -4.13
CA SER A 21 -3.13 5.53 -4.26
C SER A 21 -3.05 4.41 -3.22
N ALA A 22 -2.46 4.68 -2.06
CA ALA A 22 -2.31 3.68 -1.01
C ALA A 22 -3.68 3.17 -0.54
N ASP A 23 -3.82 1.85 -0.47
CA ASP A 23 -5.06 1.19 -0.13
C ASP A 23 -4.84 0.18 1.02
N ILE A 24 -5.74 0.23 1.99
CA ILE A 24 -5.75 -0.63 3.19
C ILE A 24 -7.05 -1.46 3.27
N SER A 25 -7.84 -1.47 2.20
CA SER A 25 -9.13 -2.14 2.16
C SER A 25 -8.95 -3.65 2.26
N THR A 26 -9.75 -4.30 3.11
CA THR A 26 -9.69 -5.74 3.32
C THR A 26 -10.42 -6.46 2.18
N ILE A 27 -9.69 -7.31 1.45
CA ILE A 27 -10.28 -8.18 0.44
C ILE A 27 -10.94 -9.36 1.16
N THR A 28 -12.26 -9.43 1.05
CA THR A 28 -13.08 -10.51 1.63
C THR A 28 -13.47 -11.53 0.56
N PHE A 29 -14.04 -12.67 0.95
CA PHE A 29 -14.65 -13.58 -0.01
C PHE A 29 -16.09 -13.16 -0.34
N LYS A 30 -16.55 -13.45 -1.56
CA LYS A 30 -17.93 -13.14 -1.97
C LYS A 30 -18.99 -13.90 -1.18
N LYS A 31 -18.67 -15.08 -0.67
CA LYS A 31 -19.57 -15.95 0.12
C LYS A 31 -18.81 -16.57 1.29
N PRO A 32 -19.48 -16.87 2.43
CA PRO A 32 -18.89 -17.63 3.52
C PRO A 32 -18.36 -18.98 3.03
N GLY A 33 -17.11 -19.31 3.35
CA GLY A 33 -16.45 -20.55 2.90
C GLY A 33 -16.09 -20.60 1.40
N GLY A 34 -16.32 -19.52 0.66
CA GLY A 34 -15.90 -19.42 -0.74
C GLY A 34 -14.41 -19.09 -0.88
N GLN A 35 -13.87 -19.35 -2.08
CA GLN A 35 -12.49 -18.99 -2.44
C GLN A 35 -12.42 -17.78 -3.37
N GLU A 36 -13.57 -17.24 -3.80
CA GLU A 36 -13.62 -16.11 -4.74
C GLU A 36 -13.48 -14.78 -3.98
N PRO A 37 -12.37 -14.04 -4.17
CA PRO A 37 -12.19 -12.73 -3.56
C PRO A 37 -13.17 -11.70 -4.14
N ARG A 38 -13.58 -10.76 -3.29
CA ARG A 38 -14.40 -9.60 -3.62
C ARG A 38 -13.48 -8.40 -3.82
N PHE A 39 -13.20 -8.06 -5.07
CA PHE A 39 -12.40 -6.89 -5.44
C PHE A 39 -13.24 -5.63 -5.69
N ASP A 40 -14.56 -5.76 -5.82
CA ASP A 40 -15.53 -4.67 -5.95
C ASP A 40 -15.87 -4.05 -4.60
N ILE A 41 -14.84 -3.66 -3.85
CA ILE A 41 -14.98 -2.99 -2.56
C ILE A 41 -14.86 -1.47 -2.72
N LEU A 42 -15.47 -0.74 -1.79
CA LEU A 42 -15.32 0.70 -1.76
C LEU A 42 -13.92 1.05 -1.26
N HIS A 43 -13.09 1.53 -2.18
CA HIS A 43 -11.79 2.11 -1.85
C HIS A 43 -11.97 3.55 -1.34
N SER A 44 -11.03 4.02 -0.52
CA SER A 44 -11.04 5.39 -0.01
C SER A 44 -9.63 5.93 -0.01
N CYS A 45 -9.45 7.18 -0.43
CA CYS A 45 -8.16 7.85 -0.32
C CYS A 45 -7.77 7.95 1.15
N ARG A 46 -6.50 7.66 1.45
CA ARG A 46 -5.96 7.69 2.81
C ARG A 46 -4.75 8.61 2.86
N ASP A 47 -4.54 9.16 4.05
CA ASP A 47 -3.32 9.87 4.39
C ASP A 47 -2.19 8.85 4.55
N PHE A 48 -1.19 8.89 3.66
CA PHE A 48 -0.10 7.92 3.62
C PHE A 48 0.73 7.95 4.91
N GLU A 49 0.92 9.12 5.52
CA GLU A 49 1.72 9.26 6.75
C GLU A 49 1.08 8.46 7.90
N LYS A 50 -0.24 8.51 8.02
CA LYS A 50 -0.96 7.74 9.05
C LYS A 50 -0.85 6.23 8.86
N ILE A 51 -0.73 5.77 7.60
CA ILE A 51 -0.49 4.34 7.31
C ILE A 51 0.90 3.95 7.83
N GLN A 52 1.92 4.79 7.61
CA GLN A 52 3.27 4.54 8.09
C GLN A 52 3.35 4.55 9.62
N ASP A 53 2.75 5.55 10.26
CA ASP A 53 2.71 5.67 11.72
C ASP A 53 2.11 4.42 12.36
N TRP A 54 0.95 3.99 11.85
CA TRP A 54 0.32 2.76 12.32
C TRP A 54 1.22 1.54 12.11
N GLY A 55 1.86 1.42 10.95
CA GLY A 55 2.78 0.33 10.64
C GLY A 55 3.99 0.27 11.58
N MET A 56 4.56 1.43 11.94
CA MET A 56 5.66 1.52 12.90
C MET A 56 5.22 1.12 14.30
N MET A 57 4.08 1.66 14.77
CA MET A 57 3.54 1.37 16.11
C MET A 57 3.17 -0.10 16.32
N ASN A 58 2.80 -0.80 15.24
CA ASN A 58 2.36 -2.21 15.28
C ASN A 58 3.41 -3.16 14.70
N SER A 59 4.65 -2.71 14.49
CA SER A 59 5.72 -3.53 13.94
C SER A 59 6.12 -4.63 14.93
N VAL A 60 5.97 -5.89 14.52
CA VAL A 60 6.41 -7.04 15.33
C VAL A 60 7.91 -7.23 15.11
N GLY A 61 8.71 -6.73 16.06
CA GLY A 61 10.18 -6.83 16.01
C GLY A 61 10.95 -5.56 16.40
N SER A 62 10.27 -4.51 16.87
CA SER A 62 10.88 -3.23 17.29
C SER A 62 10.96 -3.07 18.82
N THR A 63 11.14 -4.17 19.55
CA THR A 63 11.63 -4.11 20.93
C THR A 63 13.16 -4.08 20.86
N GLU A 64 13.75 -2.97 21.31
CA GLU A 64 15.15 -2.97 21.77
C GLU A 64 15.34 -3.95 22.93
#